data_AF-A0A316FBG6-F1
#
_entry.id   AF-A0A316FBG6-F1
#
_cell.length_a   1.000
_cell.length_b   1.000
_cell.length_c   1.000
_cell.angle_alpha   90.00
_cell.angle_beta   90.00
_cell.angle_gamma   90.00
#
_symmetry.space_group_name_H-M   'P 1'
#
loop_
_entity.id
_entity.type
_entity.pdbx_description
1 polymer ?
#
loop_
_entity_poly.entity_id
_entity_poly.type
_entity_poly.pdbx_seq_one_letter_code
_entity_poly.pdbx_strand_id
1 'polypeptide(L)' 'MPTVTSLDRARLRLYGAHEIRLHFGGISRQRVYQLTSRTDFPEPVADLAQGKVWLADEVEAWRAARQAVIIKHRRQ' A
#
# COMPACT_ATOMS: atom_id res chain seq x y z
N MET A 1 36.82 -2.98 17.45
CA MET A 1 36.04 -3.08 16.20
C MET A 1 34.67 -3.62 16.57
N PRO A 2 33.59 -2.81 16.62
CA PRO A 2 32.27 -3.39 16.85
C PRO A 2 31.87 -4.16 15.60
N THR A 3 31.68 -5.46 15.76
CA THR A 3 31.12 -6.36 14.74
C THR A 3 29.71 -5.86 14.42
N VAL A 4 29.45 -5.48 13.17
CA VAL A 4 28.09 -5.20 12.72
C VAL A 4 27.34 -6.52 12.79
N THR A 5 26.56 -6.71 13.85
CA THR A 5 25.56 -7.78 13.94
C THR A 5 24.69 -7.66 12.69
N SER A 6 24.79 -8.66 11.81
CA SER A 6 23.92 -8.80 10.64
C SER A 6 22.49 -8.80 11.16
N LEU A 7 21.81 -7.66 11.04
CA LEU A 7 20.37 -7.60 11.22
C LEU A 7 19.78 -8.54 10.18
N ASP A 8 19.15 -9.62 10.63
CA ASP A 8 18.29 -10.45 9.79
C ASP A 8 17.43 -9.49 8.95
N ARG A 9 17.73 -9.44 7.66
CA ARG A 9 17.18 -8.43 6.75
C ARG A 9 15.73 -8.82 6.50
N ALA A 10 14.86 -8.48 7.45
CA ALA A 10 13.42 -8.69 7.33
C ALA A 10 12.99 -8.16 5.97
N ARG A 11 12.42 -9.03 5.15
CA ARG A 11 12.00 -8.69 3.79
C ARG A 11 10.85 -7.69 3.87
N LEU A 12 11.19 -6.40 3.83
CA LEU A 12 10.21 -5.32 3.73
C LEU A 12 9.45 -5.45 2.41
N ARG A 13 8.13 -5.61 2.50
CA ARG A 13 7.23 -5.60 1.36
C ARG A 13 6.78 -4.17 1.12
N LEU A 14 7.19 -3.61 -0.02
CA LEU A 14 6.90 -2.23 -0.38
C LEU A 14 6.11 -2.18 -1.68
N TYR A 15 5.22 -1.20 -1.77
CA TYR A 15 4.52 -0.88 -3.01
C TYR A 15 4.80 0.55 -3.43
N GLY A 16 5.03 0.75 -4.73
CA GLY A 16 4.82 2.02 -5.40
C GLY A 16 3.46 2.03 -6.10
N ALA A 17 3.17 3.11 -6.82
CA ALA A 17 1.91 3.28 -7.53
C ALA A 17 1.68 2.17 -8.59
N HIS A 18 2.75 1.63 -9.20
CA HIS A 18 2.64 0.56 -10.18
C HIS A 18 2.23 -0.78 -9.56
N GLU A 19 2.82 -1.13 -8.41
CA GLU A 19 2.53 -2.36 -7.71
C GLU A 19 1.09 -2.34 -7.16
N ILE A 20 0.64 -1.21 -6.60
CA ILE A 20 -0.75 -1.00 -6.18
C ILE A 20 -1.71 -1.26 -7.35
N ARG A 21 -1.37 -0.72 -8.53
CA ARG A 21 -2.16 -0.89 -9.76
C ARG A 21 -2.40 -2.36 -10.08
N LEU A 22 -1.32 -3.14 -10.12
CA LEU A 22 -1.36 -4.56 -10.45
C LEU A 22 -2.09 -5.35 -9.37
N HIS A 23 -1.75 -5.11 -8.10
CA HIS A 23 -2.37 -5.79 -6.97
C HIS A 23 -3.88 -5.54 -6.91
N PHE A 24 -4.34 -4.35 -7.32
CA PHE A 24 -5.76 -3.98 -7.30
C PHE A 24 -6.56 -4.50 -8.51
N GLY A 25 -6.00 -5.44 -9.28
CA GLY A 25 -6.64 -6.02 -10.46
C GLY A 25 -6.40 -5.22 -11.74
N GLY A 26 -5.28 -4.49 -11.81
CA GLY A 26 -4.88 -3.77 -13.02
C GLY A 26 -5.64 -2.47 -13.29
N ILE A 27 -6.09 -1.76 -12.25
CA ILE A 27 -6.81 -0.49 -12.36
C ILE A 27 -6.01 0.59 -13.14
N SER A 28 -6.66 1.67 -13.57
CA SER A 28 -5.95 2.76 -14.26
C SER A 28 -4.99 3.50 -13.31
N ARG A 29 -3.94 4.14 -13.86
CA ARG A 29 -3.03 4.98 -13.08
C ARG A 29 -3.78 6.13 -12.40
N GLN A 30 -4.70 6.78 -13.13
CA GLN A 30 -5.55 7.84 -12.57
C GLN A 30 -6.35 7.33 -11.36
N ARG A 31 -6.87 6.10 -11.42
CA ARG A 31 -7.58 5.51 -10.29
C ARG A 31 -6.66 5.27 -9.10
N VAL A 32 -5.42 4.82 -9.31
CA VAL A 32 -4.44 4.70 -8.22
C VAL A 32 -4.21 6.05 -7.56
N TYR A 33 -3.93 7.12 -8.33
CA TYR A 33 -3.74 8.46 -7.77
C TYR A 33 -4.93 8.93 -6.94
N GLN A 34 -6.15 8.75 -7.45
CA GLN A 34 -7.36 9.09 -6.70
C GLN A 34 -7.48 8.34 -5.37
N LEU A 35 -7.04 7.07 -5.31
CA LEU A 35 -7.07 6.29 -4.07
C LEU A 35 -5.99 6.75 -3.11
N THR A 36 -4.76 6.93 -3.59
CA THR A 36 -3.60 7.31 -2.75
C THR A 36 -3.67 8.74 -2.22
N SER A 37 -4.50 9.59 -2.83
CA SER A 37 -4.75 10.96 -2.36
C SER A 37 -5.87 11.07 -1.33
N ARG A 38 -6.52 9.96 -0.95
CA ARG A 38 -7.58 9.98 0.06
C ARG A 38 -6.98 10.08 1.45
N THR A 39 -7.66 10.78 2.34
CA THR A 39 -7.27 10.93 3.76
C THR A 39 -7.29 9.61 4.53
N ASP A 40 -8.11 8.66 4.11
CA ASP A 40 -8.18 7.33 4.73
C ASP A 40 -7.20 6.31 4.13
N PHE A 41 -6.41 6.70 3.12
CA PHE A 41 -5.40 5.83 2.53
C PHE A 41 -4.12 5.85 3.38
N PRO A 42 -3.37 4.73 3.49
CA PRO A 42 -2.14 4.68 4.28
C PRO A 42 -1.13 5.77 3.93
N GLU A 43 -0.44 6.27 4.94
CA GLU A 43 0.62 7.25 4.76
C GLU A 43 1.84 6.61 4.06
N PRO A 44 2.50 7.33 3.15
CA PRO A 44 3.70 6.82 2.49
C PRO A 44 4.87 6.77 3.47
N VAL A 45 5.63 5.67 3.46
CA VAL A 45 6.86 5.55 4.25
C VAL A 45 8.05 6.25 3.59
N ALA A 46 7.96 6.57 2.31
CA ALA A 46 8.96 7.38 1.62
C ALA A 46 8.33 8.20 0.49
N ASP A 47 8.94 9.36 0.22
CA ASP A 47 8.66 10.18 -0.95
C ASP A 47 9.93 10.30 -1.80
N LEU A 48 9.94 9.61 -2.95
CA LEU A 48 11.08 9.56 -3.86
C LEU A 48 10.81 10.42 -5.10
N ALA A 49 11.85 10.79 -5.83
CA ALA A 49 11.70 11.48 -7.12
C ALA A 49 10.83 10.68 -8.12
N GLN A 50 10.85 9.35 -8.03
CA GLN A 50 10.03 8.46 -8.87
C GLN A 50 8.57 8.34 -8.36
N GLY A 51 8.30 8.75 -7.12
CA GLY A 51 6.99 8.69 -6.49
C GLY A 51 7.02 8.18 -5.05
N LYS A 52 5.84 8.20 -4.44
CA LYS A 52 5.60 7.75 -3.07
C LYS A 52 5.69 6.22 -2.96
N VAL A 53 6.12 5.75 -1.80
CA VAL A 53 6.28 4.33 -1.46
C VAL A 53 5.53 4.03 -0.16
N TRP A 54 4.85 2.90 -0.10
CA TRP A 54 4.04 2.45 1.03
C TRP A 54 4.47 1.07 1.51
N LEU A 55 4.14 0.74 2.75
CA LEU A 55 4.16 -0.63 3.25
C LEU A 55 3.03 -1.43 2.58
N ALA A 56 3.37 -2.57 2.00
CA ALA A 56 2.39 -3.41 1.31
C ALA A 56 1.28 -3.87 2.25
N ASP A 57 1.64 -4.25 3.48
CA ASP A 57 0.71 -4.80 4.47
C ASP A 57 -0.37 -3.78 4.88
N GLU A 58 -0.01 -2.49 5.01
CA GLU A 58 -0.98 -1.43 5.34
C GLU A 58 -1.95 -1.17 4.19
N VAL A 59 -1.46 -1.17 2.95
CA VAL A 59 -2.30 -1.01 1.75
C VAL A 59 -3.26 -2.19 1.58
N GLU A 60 -2.79 -3.41 1.83
CA GLU A 60 -3.60 -4.63 1.80
C GLU A 60 -4.68 -4.60 2.90
N ALA A 61 -4.32 -4.22 4.13
CA ALA A 61 -5.24 -4.10 5.25
C ALA A 61 -6.34 -3.05 4.99
N TRP A 62 -5.95 -1.88 4.47
CA TRP A 62 -6.88 -0.83 4.06
C TRP A 62 -7.89 -1.34 3.02
N ARG A 63 -7.42 -2.08 2.00
CA ARG A 63 -8.30 -2.64 0.95
C ARG A 63 -9.29 -3.64 1.54
N ALA A 64 -8.82 -4.54 2.40
CA ALA A 64 -9.66 -5.55 3.05
C ALA A 64 -10.76 -4.92 3.91
N ALA A 65 -10.40 -3.92 4.72
CA ALA A 65 -11.36 -3.19 5.56
C ALA A 65 -12.49 -2.56 4.72
N ARG A 66 -12.16 -1.97 3.57
CA ARG A 66 -13.13 -1.36 2.65
C ARG A 66 -14.05 -2.39 1.99
N GLN A 67 -13.53 -3.55 1.61
CA GLN A 67 -14.36 -4.63 1.06
C GLN A 67 -15.37 -5.14 2.08
N ALA A 68 -14.98 -5.27 3.35
CA ALA A 68 -15.89 -5.68 4.43
C ALA A 68 -17.05 -4.69 4.62
N VAL A 69 -16.78 -3.38 4.55
CA VAL A 69 -17.82 -2.34 4.62
C VAL A 69 -18.80 -2.47 3.44
N ILE A 70 -18.29 -2.66 2.22
CA ILE A 70 -19.12 -2.78 1.01
C ILE A 70 -20.02 -4.02 1.07
N ILE A 71 -19.49 -5.18 1.52
CA ILE A 71 -20.26 -6.43 1.63
C ILE A 71 -21.38 -6.29 2.67
N LYS A 72 -21.12 -5.64 3.80
CA LYS A 72 -22.14 -5.38 4.83
C LYS A 72 -23.29 -4.53 4.30
N HIS A 73 -23.01 -3.51 3.50
CA HIS A 73 -24.04 -2.63 2.93
C HIS A 73 -24.86 -3.29 1.80
N ARG A 74 -24.35 -4.36 1.16
CA ARG A 74 -25.05 -5.04 0.06
C ARG A 74 -26.00 -6.16 0.51
N ARG A 75 -26.01 -6.49 1.80
CA ARG A 75 -26.85 -7.54 2.41
C ARG A 75 -28.03 -6.98 3.22
N GLN A 76 -28.26 -5.68 3.15
CA GLN A 76 -29.48 -5.01 3.63
C GLN A 76 -30.23 -4.45 2.44
#